data_AF-A0A4U0TIU5-F1
#
_entry.id   AF-A0A4U0TIU5-F1
#
_cell.length_a   1.000
_cell.length_b   1.000
_cell.length_c   1.000
_cell.angle_alpha   90.00
_cell.angle_beta   90.00
_cell.angle_gamma   90.00
#
_symmetry.space_group_name_H-M   'P 1'
#
loop_
_entity.id
_entity.type
_entity.pdbx_description
1 polymer ?
#
loop_
_entity_poly.entity_id
_entity_poly.type
_entity_poly.pdbx_seq_one_letter_code
_entity_poly.pdbx_strand_id
1 'polypeptide(L)'
;MVLNLCLLCAILLGILYLFFGAFPLVFENNHGFNEWQTGLSFLGIFVGTVIGVSCDPLWKRNYVRLVRNNGGISEPEFRLPPTILGAVLVPISLFGFGWTTFPWVHWIVPIMFSVLFGLGNILVFGGAFTFLVECYPLWAASALGRVAPWHSFVKTESWLTSSGL
;
A
#
# COMPACT_ATOMS: atom_id res chain seq x y z
N MET A 1 -0.42 -12.16 17.06
CA MET A 1 -0.18 -12.02 15.61
C MET A 1 -0.74 -10.71 15.06
N VAL A 2 -2.04 -10.43 15.26
CA VAL A 2 -2.69 -9.17 14.79
C VAL A 2 -2.05 -7.91 15.38
N LEU A 3 -1.69 -7.91 16.67
CA LEU A 3 -1.01 -6.78 17.32
C LEU A 3 0.34 -6.45 16.66
N ASN A 4 1.08 -7.47 16.20
CA ASN A 4 2.36 -7.28 15.52
C ASN A 4 2.18 -6.68 14.11
N LEU A 5 1.18 -7.15 13.36
CA LEU A 5 0.81 -6.56 12.06
C LEU A 5 0.36 -5.11 12.21
N CYS A 6 -0.45 -4.81 13.23
CA CYS A 6 -0.92 -3.45 13.49
C CYS A 6 0.24 -2.51 13.87
N LEU A 7 1.18 -2.97 14.72
CA LEU A 7 2.42 -2.25 15.02
C LEU A 7 3.25 -1.97 13.76
N LEU A 8 3.40 -2.97 12.89
CA LEU A 8 4.18 -2.84 11.67
C LEU A 8 3.54 -1.82 10.70
N CYS A 9 2.22 -1.86 10.52
CA CYS A 9 1.48 -0.85 9.75
C CYS A 9 1.58 0.56 10.37
N ALA A 10 1.52 0.67 11.70
CA ALA A 10 1.64 1.94 12.40
C ALA A 10 3.03 2.56 12.23
N ILE A 11 4.10 1.74 12.31
CA ILE A 11 5.47 2.19 12.08
C ILE A 11 5.64 2.68 10.63
N LEU A 12 5.11 1.96 9.64
CA LEU A 12 5.17 2.38 8.24
C LEU A 12 4.43 3.69 7.97
N LEU A 13 3.25 3.87 8.56
CA LEU A 13 2.55 5.15 8.49
C LEU A 13 3.34 6.25 9.17
N GLY A 14 3.95 6.00 10.32
CA GLY A 14 4.82 6.95 11.00
C GLY A 14 5.97 7.40 10.10
N ILE A 15 6.64 6.46 9.43
CA ILE A 15 7.72 6.75 8.48
C ILE A 15 7.20 7.55 7.28
N LEU A 16 6.04 7.18 6.72
CA LEU A 16 5.41 7.92 5.62
C LEU A 16 5.07 9.37 6.03
N TYR A 17 4.65 9.58 7.29
CA TYR A 17 4.44 10.92 7.84
C TYR A 17 5.75 11.69 8.02
N LEU A 18 6.83 11.04 8.46
CA LEU A 18 8.15 11.65 8.55
C LEU A 18 8.67 12.10 7.19
N PHE A 19 8.36 11.36 6.11
CA PHE A 19 8.70 11.75 4.75
C PHE A 19 8.10 13.10 4.35
N PHE A 20 6.87 13.44 4.75
CA PHE A 20 6.27 14.76 4.46
C PHE A 20 7.07 15.93 5.04
N GLY A 21 7.73 15.75 6.19
CA GLY A 21 8.63 16.75 6.76
C GLY A 21 10.07 16.66 6.22
N ALA A 22 10.53 15.46 5.86
CA ALA A 22 11.88 15.25 5.37
C ALA A 22 12.10 15.77 3.93
N PHE A 23 11.12 15.68 3.04
CA PHE A 23 11.24 16.20 1.67
C PHE A 23 11.54 17.70 1.62
N PRO A 24 10.76 18.60 2.24
CA PRO A 24 11.10 20.02 2.24
C PRO A 24 12.46 20.26 2.91
N LEU A 25 12.77 19.56 4.03
CA LEU A 25 14.04 19.72 4.72
C LEU A 25 15.26 19.39 3.84
N VAL A 26 15.19 18.32 3.03
CA VAL A 26 16.32 17.90 2.17
C VAL A 26 16.39 18.72 0.88
N PHE A 27 15.25 18.98 0.23
CA PHE A 27 15.23 19.63 -1.08
C PHE A 27 15.34 21.16 -1.01
N GLU A 28 14.79 21.79 0.03
CA GLU A 28 14.86 23.23 0.24
C GLU A 28 16.23 23.64 0.80
N ASN A 29 16.72 22.93 1.83
CA ASN A 29 17.91 23.32 2.58
C ASN A 29 19.23 22.92 1.89
N ASN A 30 19.23 21.79 1.18
CA ASN A 30 20.47 21.23 0.58
C ASN A 30 20.58 21.48 -0.92
N HIS A 31 19.45 21.59 -1.63
CA HIS A 31 19.41 21.80 -3.08
C HIS A 31 18.83 23.15 -3.50
N GLY A 32 18.30 23.96 -2.58
CA GLY A 32 17.75 25.28 -2.89
C GLY A 32 16.56 25.23 -3.85
N PHE A 33 15.79 24.13 -3.85
CA PHE A 33 14.64 23.96 -4.73
C PHE A 33 13.49 24.91 -4.36
N ASN A 34 12.77 25.43 -5.37
CA ASN A 34 11.54 26.17 -5.14
C ASN A 34 10.43 25.26 -4.59
N GLU A 35 9.44 25.85 -3.88
CA GLU A 35 8.32 25.11 -3.29
C GLU A 35 7.59 24.18 -4.29
N TRP A 36 7.43 24.61 -5.55
CA TRP A 36 6.79 23.79 -6.58
C TRP A 36 7.58 22.52 -6.93
N GLN A 37 8.92 22.57 -6.87
CA GLN A 37 9.79 21.42 -7.13
C GLN A 37 9.78 20.42 -5.97
N THR A 38 9.65 20.92 -4.73
CA THR A 38 9.41 20.07 -3.56
C THR A 38 8.08 19.33 -3.69
N GLY A 39 7.03 19.99 -4.18
CA GLY A 39 5.74 19.36 -4.50
C GLY A 39 5.85 18.22 -5.52
N LEU A 40 6.67 18.40 -6.56
CA LEU A 40 6.92 17.36 -7.57
C LEU A 40 7.59 16.11 -6.99
N SER A 41 8.37 16.22 -5.92
CA SER A 41 9.08 15.09 -5.33
C SER A 41 8.13 14.05 -4.72
N PHE A 42 6.91 14.46 -4.31
CA PHE A 42 5.86 13.54 -3.86
C PHE A 42 5.34 12.62 -4.97
N LEU A 43 5.51 13.00 -6.25
CA LEU A 43 5.19 12.10 -7.36
C LEU A 43 6.05 10.83 -7.33
N GLY A 44 7.24 10.85 -6.72
CA GLY A 44 8.06 9.64 -6.56
C GLY A 44 7.33 8.56 -5.76
N ILE A 45 6.74 8.92 -4.62
CA ILE A 45 5.95 7.98 -3.81
C ILE A 45 4.70 7.52 -4.57
N PHE A 46 4.04 8.42 -5.30
CA PHE A 46 2.88 8.09 -6.12
C PHE A 46 3.24 7.05 -7.20
N VAL A 47 4.31 7.28 -7.95
CA VAL A 47 4.80 6.34 -8.98
C VAL A 47 5.20 5.00 -8.36
N GLY A 48 5.88 5.00 -7.22
CA GLY A 48 6.20 3.77 -6.47
C GLY A 48 4.97 2.96 -6.08
N THR A 49 3.90 3.65 -5.65
CA THR A 49 2.61 3.03 -5.32
C THR A 49 1.96 2.41 -6.57
N VAL A 50 1.95 3.13 -7.70
CA VAL A 50 1.40 2.63 -8.97
C VAL A 50 2.15 1.39 -9.48
N ILE A 51 3.48 1.38 -9.37
CA ILE A 51 4.30 0.22 -9.73
C ILE A 51 3.97 -0.96 -8.81
N GLY A 52 3.86 -0.73 -7.50
CA GLY A 52 3.51 -1.79 -6.55
C GLY A 52 2.12 -2.41 -6.82
N VAL A 53 1.12 -1.59 -7.12
CA VAL A 53 -0.23 -2.08 -7.53
C VAL A 53 -0.17 -2.85 -8.85
N SER A 54 0.66 -2.41 -9.80
CA SER A 54 0.85 -3.12 -11.07
C SER A 54 1.53 -4.49 -10.89
N CYS A 55 2.27 -4.64 -9.80
CA CYS A 55 2.96 -5.85 -9.41
C CYS A 55 2.03 -6.87 -8.71
N ASP A 56 0.98 -6.44 -8.01
CA ASP A 56 -0.01 -7.33 -7.36
C ASP A 56 -0.54 -8.49 -8.22
N PRO A 57 -0.97 -8.29 -9.49
CA PRO A 57 -1.46 -9.37 -10.33
C PRO A 57 -0.41 -10.44 -10.63
N LEU A 58 0.89 -10.08 -10.67
CA LEU A 58 1.99 -11.04 -10.85
C LEU A 58 2.16 -11.92 -9.60
N TRP A 59 2.13 -11.30 -8.42
CA TRP A 59 2.18 -12.02 -7.14
C TRP A 59 0.98 -12.94 -6.95
N LYS A 60 -0.21 -12.49 -7.34
CA LYS A 60 -1.43 -13.31 -7.31
C LYS A 60 -1.34 -14.52 -8.25
N ARG A 61 -0.72 -14.35 -9.42
CA ARG A 61 -0.49 -15.45 -10.37
C ARG A 61 0.51 -16.49 -9.82
N ASN A 62 1.54 -16.02 -9.11
CA ASN A 62 2.51 -16.89 -8.45
C ASN A 62 1.90 -17.63 -7.25
N TYR A 63 1.05 -16.94 -6.48
CA TYR A 63 0.27 -17.51 -5.38
C TYR A 63 -0.65 -18.65 -5.85
N VAL A 64 -1.42 -18.44 -6.94
CA VAL A 64 -2.29 -19.47 -7.52
C VAL A 64 -1.49 -20.68 -8.02
N ARG A 65 -0.27 -20.47 -8.54
CA ARG A 65 0.63 -21.57 -8.91
C ARG A 65 1.12 -22.35 -7.70
N LEU A 66 1.50 -21.69 -6.61
CA LEU A 66 1.94 -22.35 -5.37
C LEU A 66 0.80 -23.14 -4.71
N VAL A 67 -0.41 -22.56 -4.62
CA VAL A 67 -1.61 -23.23 -4.08
C VAL A 67 -1.96 -24.48 -4.90
N ARG A 68 -1.79 -24.42 -6.23
CA ARG A 68 -2.01 -25.57 -7.11
C ARG A 68 -0.96 -26.67 -6.90
N ASN A 69 0.27 -26.30 -6.54
CA ASN A 69 1.36 -27.24 -6.30
C ASN A 69 1.29 -27.87 -4.90
N ASN A 70 0.66 -27.20 -3.93
CA ASN A 70 0.52 -27.68 -2.54
C ASN A 70 -0.80 -28.43 -2.29
N GLY A 71 -1.41 -29.03 -3.32
CA GLY A 71 -2.59 -29.88 -3.16
C GLY A 71 -3.91 -29.15 -2.92
N GLY A 72 -4.01 -27.84 -3.17
CA GLY A 72 -5.27 -27.09 -3.08
C GLY A 72 -5.64 -26.58 -1.68
N ILE A 73 -4.75 -26.72 -0.70
CA ILE A 73 -4.92 -26.13 0.63
C ILE A 73 -4.43 -24.69 0.58
N SER A 74 -5.37 -23.73 0.58
CA SER A 74 -5.04 -22.30 0.63
C SER A 74 -4.76 -21.88 2.07
N GLU A 75 -3.52 -22.03 2.52
CA GLU A 75 -3.11 -21.48 3.81
C GLU A 75 -2.93 -19.95 3.70
N PRO A 76 -3.45 -19.16 4.66
CA PRO A 76 -3.26 -17.70 4.71
C PRO A 76 -1.79 -17.27 4.68
N GLU A 77 -0.89 -18.20 5.02
CA GLU A 77 0.56 -18.04 5.11
C GLU A 77 1.24 -17.89 3.73
N PHE A 78 0.63 -18.43 2.66
CA PHE A 78 1.16 -18.26 1.31
C PHE A 78 1.08 -16.80 0.82
N ARG A 79 0.38 -15.91 1.54
CA ARG A 79 0.29 -14.47 1.26
C ARG A 79 1.30 -13.63 2.05
N LEU A 80 2.05 -14.20 3.00
CA LEU A 80 3.13 -13.49 3.71
C LEU A 80 4.38 -13.14 2.87
N PRO A 81 4.76 -13.86 1.79
CA PRO A 81 5.97 -13.54 1.02
C PRO A 81 6.08 -12.08 0.54
N PRO A 82 5.02 -11.42 0.00
CA PRO A 82 5.09 -10.00 -0.37
C PRO A 82 5.31 -9.09 0.84
N THR A 83 4.75 -9.41 2.01
CA THR A 83 4.94 -8.64 3.24
C THR A 83 6.39 -8.74 3.75
N ILE A 84 7.01 -9.92 3.66
CA ILE A 84 8.41 -10.13 4.03
C ILE A 84 9.34 -9.35 3.09
N LEU A 85 9.06 -9.36 1.78
CA LEU A 85 9.82 -8.57 0.80
C LEU A 85 9.70 -7.07 1.08
N GLY A 86 8.49 -6.58 1.31
CA GLY A 86 8.27 -5.17 1.65
C GLY A 86 8.98 -4.76 2.96
N ALA A 87 8.98 -5.64 3.97
CA ALA A 87 9.64 -5.39 5.24
C ALA A 87 11.18 -5.28 5.13
N VAL A 88 11.81 -5.95 4.15
CA VAL A 88 13.24 -5.80 3.87
C VAL A 88 13.51 -4.58 2.98
N LEU A 89 12.60 -4.27 2.06
CA LEU A 89 12.73 -3.13 1.15
C LEU A 89 12.68 -1.77 1.87
N VAL A 90 11.83 -1.67 2.91
CA VAL A 90 11.65 -0.45 3.71
C VAL A 90 12.95 0.03 4.37
N PRO A 91 13.69 -0.78 5.15
CA PRO A 91 14.95 -0.34 5.75
C PRO A 91 16.01 -0.02 4.69
N ILE A 92 16.06 -0.76 3.58
CA ILE A 92 16.97 -0.45 2.45
C ILE A 92 16.66 0.94 1.87
N SER A 93 15.37 1.25 1.67
CA SER A 93 14.93 2.55 1.15
C SER A 93 15.24 3.70 2.12
N LEU A 94 15.06 3.49 3.43
CA LEU A 94 15.40 4.46 4.47
C LEU A 94 16.90 4.74 4.55
N PHE A 95 17.71 3.68 4.53
CA PHE A 95 19.16 3.80 4.57
C PHE A 95 19.69 4.50 3.32
N GLY A 96 19.14 4.13 2.15
CA GLY A 96 19.44 4.78 0.87
C GLY A 96 19.06 6.26 0.87
N PHE A 97 17.85 6.59 1.33
CA PHE A 97 17.38 7.97 1.42
C PHE A 97 18.26 8.81 2.36
N GLY A 98 18.59 8.28 3.55
CA GLY A 98 19.48 8.94 4.51
C GLY A 98 20.88 9.21 3.93
N TRP A 99 21.47 8.22 3.25
CA TRP A 99 22.77 8.35 2.60
C TRP A 99 22.77 9.38 1.45
N THR A 100 21.64 9.59 0.79
CA THR A 100 21.52 10.56 -0.32
C THR A 100 21.29 12.00 0.11
N THR A 101 21.35 12.29 1.40
CA THR A 101 21.17 13.65 1.96
C THR A 101 22.37 14.57 1.72
N PHE A 102 23.47 14.10 1.10
CA PHE A 102 24.65 14.94 0.87
C PHE A 102 24.47 15.90 -0.33
N PRO A 103 24.96 17.15 -0.24
CA PRO A 103 24.80 18.18 -1.27
C PRO A 103 25.47 17.85 -2.62
N TRP A 104 26.35 16.83 -2.64
CA TRP A 104 27.01 16.33 -3.84
C TRP A 104 26.20 15.28 -4.62
N VAL A 105 25.10 14.78 -4.07
CA VAL A 105 24.28 13.73 -4.70
C VAL A 105 23.22 14.38 -5.58
N HIS A 106 23.02 13.85 -6.79
CA HIS A 106 21.95 14.32 -7.67
C HIS A 106 20.57 14.13 -7.03
N TRP A 107 19.73 15.17 -7.08
CA TRP A 107 18.34 15.21 -6.59
C TRP A 107 17.44 14.04 -7.04
N ILE A 108 17.81 13.35 -8.13
CA ILE A 108 17.08 12.18 -8.64
C ILE A 108 17.23 10.96 -7.72
N VAL A 109 18.34 10.83 -7.00
CA VAL A 109 18.63 9.64 -6.20
C VAL A 109 17.69 9.52 -4.98
N PRO A 110 17.43 10.58 -4.19
CA PRO A 110 16.40 10.55 -3.16
C PRO A 110 14.99 10.21 -3.69
N ILE A 111 14.67 10.64 -4.92
CA ILE A 111 13.39 10.33 -5.58
C ILE A 111 13.30 8.83 -5.94
N MET A 112 14.39 8.24 -6.40
CA MET A 112 14.43 6.79 -6.67
C MET A 112 14.23 5.96 -5.39
N PHE A 113 14.81 6.40 -4.27
CA PHE A 113 14.59 5.73 -2.98
C PHE A 113 13.16 5.93 -2.45
N SER A 114 12.52 7.07 -2.72
CA SER A 114 11.11 7.28 -2.35
C SER A 114 10.14 6.41 -3.17
N VAL A 115 10.45 6.17 -4.45
CA VAL A 115 9.74 5.17 -5.28
C VAL A 115 9.84 3.78 -4.66
N LEU A 116 11.05 3.38 -4.23
CA LEU A 116 11.29 2.09 -3.58
C LEU A 116 10.53 1.97 -2.25
N PHE A 117 10.50 3.04 -1.45
CA PHE A 117 9.70 3.11 -0.22
C PHE A 117 8.21 2.96 -0.50
N GLY A 118 7.67 3.67 -1.52
CA GLY A 118 6.26 3.57 -1.91
C GLY A 118 5.86 2.14 -2.33
N LEU A 119 6.75 1.45 -3.04
CA LEU A 119 6.56 0.05 -3.43
C LEU A 119 6.59 -0.90 -2.21
N GLY A 120 7.51 -0.70 -1.27
CA GLY A 120 7.56 -1.47 -0.03
C GLY A 120 6.31 -1.25 0.84
N ASN A 121 5.84 0.00 0.92
CA ASN A 121 4.67 0.37 1.71
C ASN A 121 3.39 -0.31 1.20
N ILE A 122 3.13 -0.30 -0.12
CA ILE A 122 1.91 -0.91 -0.68
C ILE A 122 1.91 -2.45 -0.55
N LEU A 123 3.07 -3.10 -0.71
CA LEU A 123 3.21 -4.55 -0.52
C LEU A 123 2.86 -4.99 0.91
N VAL A 124 3.32 -4.22 1.90
CA VAL A 124 3.04 -4.51 3.30
C VAL A 124 1.58 -4.21 3.66
N PHE A 125 1.07 -3.03 3.27
CA PHE A 125 -0.31 -2.65 3.54
C PHE A 125 -1.31 -3.61 2.90
N GLY A 126 -1.10 -3.97 1.62
CA GLY A 126 -1.94 -4.93 0.92
C GLY A 126 -1.96 -6.31 1.59
N GLY A 127 -0.79 -6.80 2.03
CA GLY A 127 -0.68 -8.06 2.76
C GLY A 127 -1.38 -8.02 4.13
N ALA A 128 -1.19 -6.95 4.90
CA ALA A 128 -1.81 -6.77 6.21
C ALA A 128 -3.33 -6.65 6.13
N PHE A 129 -3.87 -5.88 5.15
CA PHE A 129 -5.31 -5.76 4.94
C PHE A 129 -5.94 -7.10 4.56
N THR A 130 -5.31 -7.84 3.65
CA THR A 130 -5.83 -9.15 3.22
C THR A 130 -5.86 -10.14 4.38
N PHE A 131 -4.81 -10.17 5.21
CA PHE A 131 -4.75 -11.01 6.40
C PHE A 131 -5.82 -10.64 7.44
N LEU A 132 -6.04 -9.34 7.68
CA LEU A 132 -7.10 -8.85 8.57
C LEU A 132 -8.49 -9.30 8.11
N VAL A 133 -8.77 -9.23 6.80
CA VAL A 133 -10.04 -9.67 6.22
C VAL A 133 -10.26 -11.17 6.38
N GLU A 134 -9.21 -11.98 6.18
CA GLU A 134 -9.28 -13.44 6.31
C GLU A 134 -9.39 -13.90 7.78
N CYS A 135 -8.76 -13.20 8.73
CA CYS A 135 -8.87 -13.50 10.17
C CYS A 135 -10.15 -12.95 10.85
N TYR A 136 -10.77 -11.90 10.31
CA TYR A 136 -12.01 -11.30 10.84
C TYR A 136 -13.15 -11.23 9.80
N PRO A 137 -13.59 -12.36 9.21
CA PRO A 137 -14.68 -12.35 8.25
C PRO A 137 -16.02 -11.87 8.87
N LEU A 138 -16.19 -12.06 10.19
CA LEU A 138 -17.36 -11.65 10.97
C LEU A 138 -17.59 -10.12 11.01
N TRP A 139 -16.55 -9.30 10.84
CA TRP A 139 -16.66 -7.83 10.75
C TRP A 139 -16.49 -7.30 9.31
N ALA A 140 -16.04 -8.14 8.37
CA ALA A 140 -15.95 -7.79 6.95
C ALA A 140 -17.34 -7.72 6.27
N ALA A 141 -18.29 -8.57 6.69
CA ALA A 141 -19.66 -8.57 6.18
C ALA A 141 -20.43 -7.28 6.50
N SER A 142 -20.18 -6.63 7.64
CA SER A 142 -20.88 -5.40 8.05
C SER A 142 -20.33 -4.12 7.40
N ALA A 143 -19.10 -4.15 6.87
CA ALA A 143 -18.56 -3.06 6.05
C ALA A 143 -19.02 -3.17 4.58
N LEU A 144 -18.97 -4.37 3.99
CA LEU A 144 -19.44 -4.62 2.61
C LEU A 144 -20.97 -4.58 2.48
N GLY A 145 -21.72 -4.95 3.53
CA GLY A 145 -23.17 -4.91 3.55
C GLY A 145 -23.79 -3.49 3.49
N ARG A 146 -23.01 -2.43 3.78
CA ARG A 146 -23.50 -1.04 3.69
C ARG A 146 -23.38 -0.41 2.31
N VAL A 147 -22.59 -0.99 1.40
CA VAL A 147 -22.49 -0.54 0.01
C VAL A 147 -23.55 -1.20 -0.89
N ALA A 148 -24.11 -2.34 -0.44
CA ALA A 148 -25.12 -3.10 -1.19
C ALA A 148 -26.59 -2.61 -1.14
N PRO A 149 -27.05 -1.62 -0.32
CA PRO A 149 -28.45 -1.24 -0.37
C PRO A 149 -28.88 -0.56 -1.68
N TRP A 150 -28.01 0.18 -2.37
CA TRP A 150 -28.47 1.01 -3.50
C TRP A 150 -28.98 0.22 -4.71
N HIS A 151 -28.34 -0.89 -5.08
CA HIS A 151 -28.81 -1.73 -6.19
C HIS A 151 -30.05 -2.55 -5.83
N SER A 152 -30.27 -2.82 -4.53
CA SER A 152 -31.47 -3.50 -4.05
C SER A 152 -32.66 -2.54 -3.93
N PHE A 153 -32.44 -1.30 -3.46
CA PHE A 153 -33.46 -0.26 -3.31
C PHE A 153 -34.06 0.17 -4.65
N VAL A 154 -33.26 0.34 -5.70
CA VAL A 154 -33.76 0.66 -7.06
C VAL A 154 -34.65 -0.47 -7.62
N LYS A 155 -34.39 -1.73 -7.24
CA LYS A 155 -35.23 -2.85 -7.64
C LYS A 155 -36.57 -2.83 -6.90
N THR A 156 -36.61 -2.51 -5.60
CA THR A 156 -37.86 -2.43 -4.83
C THR A 156 -38.78 -1.29 -5.30
N GLU A 157 -38.22 -0.16 -5.74
CA GLU A 157 -39.02 0.96 -6.27
C GLU A 157 -39.67 0.64 -7.64
N SER A 158 -39.00 -0.19 -8.46
CA SER A 158 -39.57 -0.66 -9.73
C SER A 158 -40.74 -1.64 -9.56
N TRP A 159 -40.79 -2.39 -8.45
CA TRP A 159 -41.93 -3.25 -8.13
C TRP A 159 -43.15 -2.43 -7.69
N LEU A 160 -42.96 -1.41 -6.86
CA LEU A 160 -44.05 -0.56 -6.34
C LEU A 160 -44.71 0.32 -7.41
N THR A 161 -43.97 0.73 -8.44
CA THR A 161 -44.52 1.51 -9.57
C THR A 161 -45.22 0.62 -10.61
N SER A 162 -44.88 -0.68 -10.69
CA SER A 162 -45.59 -1.65 -11.55
C SER A 162 -46.87 -2.22 -10.93
N SER A 163 -47.02 -2.14 -9.60
CA SER A 163 -48.19 -2.61 -8.86
C SER A 163 -49.14 -1.49 -8.43
N GLY A 164 -49.21 -0.40 -9.22
CA GLY A 164 -50.04 0.78 -8.97
C GLY A 164 -51.52 0.45 -8.71
N LEU A 165 -51.80 0.27 -7.42
CA LEU A 165 -52.97 0.77 -6.68
C LEU A 165 -52.51 1.97 -5.86
#